data_AF-A0A2V7MZH3-F1
#
_entry.id   AF-A0A2V7MZH3-F1
#
_cell.length_a   1.000
_cell.length_b   1.000
_cell.length_c   1.000
_cell.angle_alpha   90.00
_cell.angle_beta   90.00
_cell.angle_gamma   90.00
#
_symmetry.space_group_name_H-M   'P 1'
#
loop_
_entity.id
_entity.type
_entity.pdbx_description
1 polymer ?
#
loop_
_entity_poly.entity_id
_entity_poly.type
_entity_poly.pdbx_seq_one_letter_code
_entity_poly.pdbx_strand_id
1 'polypeptide(L)'
;DRHLFRVRPKVIVCVPSGITEVEKRAVRDSAQSAGAKEVYMVAEPMAAAIGVGLPVETPTGNMVIDIGGGTTEIAVIALSGIVSDTSIRTGGDELDQAIVQFMRKNYNLLIGEPTAEQIKIQIGSAAPIGEEREMEVKGRDLVSGIPKIVRVHSSEIREAVQEPIQQIVDAVRRALEITPPELASDIVDRGIVMTGGGALIRGLDLLLQQETGLPIHLDEDPMTCVVRGAGRILDAPEKYRNVLTT
;
A
#
# COMPACT_ATOMS: atom_id res chain seq x y z
N ASP A 1 21.71 -40.39 7.95
CA ASP A 1 20.98 -39.96 9.16
C ASP A 1 21.41 -38.59 9.67
N ARG A 2 20.67 -37.55 9.30
CA ARG A 2 20.65 -36.26 9.99
C ARG A 2 19.22 -35.73 10.02
N HIS A 3 18.34 -36.42 10.74
CA HIS A 3 17.14 -35.80 11.28
C HIS A 3 17.56 -34.85 12.41
N LEU A 4 18.16 -33.71 12.06
CA LEU A 4 18.12 -32.56 12.95
C LEU A 4 16.65 -32.15 13.08
N PHE A 5 16.17 -32.03 14.31
CA PHE A 5 14.84 -31.52 14.66
C PHE A 5 14.38 -30.42 13.68
N ARG A 6 13.47 -30.76 12.77
CA ARG A 6 12.85 -29.78 11.87
C ARG A 6 11.92 -28.93 12.74
N VAL A 7 12.45 -27.83 13.28
CA VAL A 7 11.66 -26.82 13.98
C VAL A 7 10.57 -26.40 13.01
N ARG A 8 9.31 -26.66 13.38
CA ARG A 8 8.15 -26.19 12.63
C ARG A 8 7.69 -24.88 13.29
N PRO A 9 7.97 -23.71 12.68
CA PRO A 9 7.69 -22.44 13.32
C PRO A 9 6.19 -22.14 13.33
N LYS A 10 5.80 -21.23 14.21
CA LYS A 10 4.54 -20.49 14.06
C LYS A 10 4.78 -19.37 13.05
N VAL A 11 3.84 -19.15 12.14
CA VAL A 11 3.95 -18.15 11.09
C VAL A 11 2.73 -17.23 11.18
N ILE A 12 2.97 -15.93 11.09
CA ILE A 12 1.92 -14.93 10.83
C ILE A 12 2.07 -14.50 9.37
N VAL A 13 0.96 -14.49 8.65
CA VAL A 13 0.87 -13.98 7.28
C VAL A 13 -0.07 -12.78 7.28
N CYS A 14 0.38 -11.64 6.79
CA CYS A 14 -0.50 -10.50 6.54
C CYS A 14 -1.26 -10.76 5.24
N VAL A 15 -2.56 -10.49 5.24
CA VAL A 15 -3.45 -10.71 4.09
C VAL A 15 -4.35 -9.49 3.88
N PRO A 16 -4.72 -9.15 2.64
CA PRO A 16 -5.65 -8.04 2.36
C PRO A 16 -6.95 -8.16 3.15
N SER A 17 -7.61 -7.05 3.52
CA SER A 17 -8.88 -7.12 4.27
C SER A 17 -9.97 -7.84 3.46
N GLY A 18 -9.97 -7.63 2.14
CA GLY A 18 -10.90 -8.23 1.18
C GLY A 18 -10.59 -9.66 0.76
N ILE A 19 -9.64 -10.35 1.41
CA ILE A 19 -9.24 -11.72 1.02
C ILE A 19 -10.41 -12.72 1.17
N THR A 20 -10.61 -13.54 0.14
CA THR A 20 -11.66 -14.58 0.14
C THR A 20 -11.26 -15.81 0.96
N GLU A 21 -12.24 -16.60 1.41
CA GLU A 21 -11.96 -17.86 2.14
C GLU A 21 -11.15 -18.88 1.32
N VAL A 22 -11.26 -18.84 -0.02
CA VAL A 22 -10.47 -19.68 -0.92
C VAL A 22 -9.01 -19.22 -0.92
N GLU A 23 -8.76 -17.92 -1.00
CA GLU A 23 -7.41 -17.35 -0.94
C GLU A 23 -6.77 -17.54 0.44
N LYS A 24 -7.52 -17.35 1.54
CA LYS A 24 -7.04 -17.66 2.91
C LYS A 24 -6.58 -19.12 3.01
N ARG A 25 -7.37 -20.06 2.49
CA ARG A 25 -6.97 -21.48 2.46
C ARG A 25 -5.70 -21.69 1.65
N ALA A 26 -5.58 -21.08 0.47
CA ALA A 26 -4.38 -21.17 -0.35
C ALA A 26 -3.13 -20.63 0.36
N VAL A 27 -3.25 -19.51 1.10
CA VAL A 27 -2.18 -18.95 1.94
C VAL A 27 -1.78 -19.93 3.04
N ARG A 28 -2.76 -20.49 3.76
CA ARG A 28 -2.52 -21.48 4.82
C ARG A 28 -1.80 -22.72 4.29
N ASP A 29 -2.29 -23.31 3.21
CA ASP A 29 -1.75 -24.52 2.60
C ASP A 29 -0.32 -24.29 2.10
N SER A 30 -0.06 -23.10 1.55
CA SER A 30 1.29 -22.69 1.11
C SER A 30 2.26 -22.58 2.28
N ALA A 31 1.85 -21.90 3.36
CA ALA A 31 2.68 -21.76 4.56
C ALA A 31 2.94 -23.11 5.26
N GLN A 32 1.92 -23.98 5.35
CA GLN A 32 2.06 -25.34 5.90
C GLN A 32 2.98 -26.21 5.03
N SER A 33 2.85 -26.15 3.71
CA SER A 33 3.73 -26.86 2.78
C SER A 33 5.18 -26.39 2.88
N ALA A 34 5.40 -25.09 3.14
CA ALA A 34 6.72 -24.53 3.43
C ALA A 34 7.28 -24.99 4.79
N GLY A 35 6.47 -25.60 5.66
CA GLY A 35 6.89 -26.22 6.91
C GLY A 35 6.40 -25.54 8.19
N ALA A 36 5.46 -24.59 8.09
CA ALA A 36 4.81 -23.98 9.25
C ALA A 36 4.02 -25.03 10.06
N LYS A 37 4.07 -24.92 11.39
CA LYS A 37 3.24 -25.74 12.30
C LYS A 37 1.84 -25.15 12.46
N GLU A 38 1.82 -23.85 12.73
CA GLU A 38 0.65 -23.04 13.00
C GLU A 38 0.75 -21.82 12.11
N VAL A 39 -0.33 -21.54 11.39
CA VAL A 39 -0.43 -20.38 10.49
C VAL A 39 -1.53 -19.51 11.06
N TYR A 40 -1.17 -18.27 11.33
CA TYR A 40 -2.09 -17.22 11.71
C TYR A 40 -2.12 -16.19 10.61
N MET A 41 -3.26 -15.53 10.44
CA MET A 41 -3.44 -14.44 9.50
C MET A 41 -3.88 -13.19 10.25
N VAL A 42 -3.41 -12.06 9.77
CA VAL A 42 -3.82 -10.72 10.22
C VAL A 42 -4.14 -9.89 9.00
N ALA A 43 -5.18 -9.06 9.08
CA ALA A 43 -5.48 -8.11 8.01
C ALA A 43 -4.31 -7.13 7.85
N GLU A 44 -3.86 -6.90 6.63
CA GLU A 44 -2.81 -5.94 6.28
C GLU A 44 -3.01 -4.57 6.92
N PRO A 45 -4.18 -3.90 6.82
CA PRO A 45 -4.35 -2.59 7.45
C PRO A 45 -4.26 -2.66 8.99
N MET A 46 -4.65 -3.77 9.61
CA MET A 46 -4.48 -3.96 11.05
C MET A 46 -3.00 -4.13 11.44
N ALA A 47 -2.26 -4.93 10.67
CA ALA A 47 -0.82 -5.08 10.86
C ALA A 47 -0.10 -3.74 10.64
N ALA A 48 -0.46 -3.01 9.58
CA ALA A 48 0.05 -1.67 9.30
C ALA A 48 -0.19 -0.72 10.48
N ALA A 49 -1.43 -0.64 10.99
CA ALA A 49 -1.78 0.18 12.14
C ALA A 49 -0.97 -0.17 13.40
N ILE A 50 -0.80 -1.46 13.69
CA ILE A 50 0.05 -1.92 14.80
C ILE A 50 1.52 -1.55 14.56
N GLY A 51 2.00 -1.62 13.31
CA GLY A 51 3.37 -1.29 12.92
C GLY A 51 3.72 0.19 13.11
N VAL A 52 2.82 1.09 12.71
CA VAL A 52 2.95 2.54 12.91
C VAL A 52 2.67 2.98 14.36
N GLY A 53 2.18 2.07 15.22
CA GLY A 53 1.98 2.33 16.64
C GLY A 53 0.65 2.97 17.00
N LEU A 54 -0.37 2.83 16.15
CA LEU A 54 -1.73 3.29 16.47
C LEU A 54 -2.31 2.50 17.66
N PRO A 55 -3.09 3.13 18.55
CA PRO A 55 -3.69 2.50 19.71
C PRO A 55 -4.92 1.65 19.34
N VAL A 56 -4.72 0.60 18.54
CA VAL A 56 -5.79 -0.21 17.93
C VAL A 56 -6.75 -0.86 18.93
N GLU A 57 -6.34 -1.07 20.18
CA GLU A 57 -7.15 -1.70 21.24
C GLU A 57 -8.09 -0.72 21.95
N THR A 58 -7.93 0.58 21.73
CA THR A 58 -8.72 1.62 22.40
C THR A 58 -10.04 1.87 21.67
N PRO A 59 -11.06 2.44 22.34
CA PRO A 59 -12.34 2.79 21.70
C PRO A 59 -12.26 3.99 20.75
N THR A 60 -11.08 4.53 20.46
CA THR A 60 -10.92 5.68 19.57
C THR A 60 -10.70 5.24 18.13
N GLY A 61 -11.31 5.93 17.18
CA GLY A 61 -11.14 5.69 15.75
C GLY A 61 -9.72 5.99 15.29
N ASN A 62 -9.09 5.02 14.63
CA ASN A 62 -7.78 5.20 14.00
C ASN A 62 -7.89 4.85 12.52
N MET A 63 -7.61 5.80 11.64
CA MET A 63 -7.64 5.56 10.20
C MET A 63 -6.22 5.35 9.66
N VAL A 64 -6.04 4.27 8.90
CA VAL A 64 -4.79 3.94 8.20
C VAL A 64 -5.06 3.74 6.70
N ILE A 65 -4.15 4.23 5.87
CA ILE A 65 -4.12 4.00 4.42
C ILE A 65 -2.79 3.29 4.11
N ASP A 66 -2.85 2.05 3.67
CA ASP A 66 -1.68 1.27 3.22
C ASP A 66 -1.71 1.11 1.69
N ILE A 67 -0.72 1.68 1.01
CA ILE A 67 -0.62 1.67 -0.46
C ILE A 67 0.52 0.73 -0.85
N GLY A 68 0.16 -0.49 -1.22
CA GLY A 68 1.08 -1.53 -1.66
C GLY A 68 1.39 -1.50 -3.16
N GLY A 69 1.91 -2.61 -3.68
CA GLY A 69 2.12 -2.82 -5.11
C GLY A 69 0.80 -3.02 -5.85
N GLY A 70 0.03 -4.05 -5.49
CA GLY A 70 -1.22 -4.39 -6.19
C GLY A 70 -2.51 -3.88 -5.56
N THR A 71 -2.45 -3.31 -4.35
CA THR A 71 -3.65 -2.89 -3.59
C THR A 71 -3.42 -1.60 -2.82
N THR A 72 -4.51 -0.90 -2.57
CA THR A 72 -4.62 0.12 -1.53
C THR A 72 -5.67 -0.32 -0.53
N GLU A 73 -5.25 -0.47 0.73
CA GLU A 73 -6.08 -0.90 1.85
C GLU A 73 -6.32 0.29 2.78
N ILE A 74 -7.57 0.60 3.07
CA ILE A 74 -7.96 1.71 3.92
C ILE A 74 -8.85 1.15 5.01
N ALA A 75 -8.53 1.42 6.28
CA ALA A 75 -9.32 0.90 7.39
C ALA A 75 -9.47 1.92 8.52
N VAL A 76 -10.63 1.89 9.17
CA VAL A 76 -10.86 2.52 10.46
C VAL A 76 -10.89 1.44 11.54
N ILE A 77 -10.04 1.59 12.55
CA ILE A 77 -9.77 0.58 13.56
C ILE A 77 -10.09 1.14 14.96
N ALA A 78 -10.85 0.36 15.73
CA ALA A 78 -11.13 0.58 17.14
C ALA A 78 -11.38 -0.76 17.84
N LEU A 79 -11.06 -0.86 19.14
CA LEU A 79 -11.31 -2.05 19.97
C LEU A 79 -10.79 -3.37 19.36
N SER A 80 -9.61 -3.32 18.75
CA SER A 80 -8.95 -4.44 18.05
C SER A 80 -9.73 -4.98 16.85
N GLY A 81 -10.73 -4.26 16.37
CA GLY A 81 -11.55 -4.59 15.20
C GLY A 81 -11.39 -3.56 14.09
N ILE A 82 -11.54 -4.02 12.86
CA ILE A 82 -11.77 -3.17 11.69
C ILE A 82 -13.27 -2.82 11.69
N VAL A 83 -13.59 -1.54 11.83
CA VAL A 83 -14.98 -1.05 11.91
C VAL A 83 -15.52 -0.77 10.51
N SER A 84 -14.70 -0.17 9.66
CA SER A 84 -14.95 -0.01 8.23
C SER A 84 -13.64 -0.21 7.47
N ASP A 85 -13.75 -0.75 6.26
CA ASP A 85 -12.62 -0.87 5.35
C ASP A 85 -13.01 -0.62 3.90
N THR A 86 -12.01 -0.28 3.11
CA THR A 86 -12.10 -0.13 1.66
C THR A 86 -10.81 -0.66 1.07
N SER A 87 -10.92 -1.66 0.20
CA SER A 87 -9.80 -2.23 -0.55
C SER A 87 -10.06 -2.02 -2.04
N ILE A 88 -9.06 -1.47 -2.75
CA ILE A 88 -9.06 -1.38 -4.21
C ILE A 88 -7.83 -2.07 -4.78
N ARG A 89 -7.98 -2.66 -5.97
CA ARG A 89 -6.88 -3.26 -6.74
C ARG A 89 -6.16 -2.19 -7.56
N THR A 90 -5.70 -1.16 -6.87
CA THR A 90 -4.91 -0.06 -7.42
C THR A 90 -3.81 0.26 -6.42
N GLY A 91 -2.56 0.17 -6.84
CA GLY A 91 -1.37 0.51 -6.07
C GLY A 91 -0.21 0.91 -6.97
N GLY A 92 1.00 0.53 -6.56
CA GLY A 92 2.24 0.73 -7.31
C GLY A 92 2.26 0.15 -8.73
N ASP A 93 1.59 -0.97 -8.97
CA ASP A 93 1.62 -1.71 -10.23
C ASP A 93 0.81 -0.97 -11.31
N GLU A 94 -0.35 -0.43 -10.95
CA GLU A 94 -1.19 0.38 -11.84
C GLU A 94 -0.50 1.69 -12.22
N LEU A 95 0.28 2.28 -11.30
CA LEU A 95 1.11 3.46 -11.58
C LEU A 95 2.20 3.13 -12.62
N ASP A 96 2.86 1.98 -12.49
CA ASP A 96 3.88 1.56 -13.45
C ASP A 96 3.27 1.27 -14.82
N GLN A 97 2.12 0.59 -14.85
CA GLN A 97 1.38 0.34 -16.09
C GLN A 97 0.97 1.65 -16.78
N ALA A 98 0.50 2.64 -16.03
CA ALA A 98 0.15 3.95 -16.58
C ALA A 98 1.37 4.63 -17.22
N ILE A 99 2.53 4.56 -16.58
CA ILE A 99 3.80 5.07 -17.12
C ILE A 99 4.21 4.31 -18.40
N VAL A 100 4.13 2.97 -18.42
CA VAL A 100 4.42 2.17 -19.62
C VAL A 100 3.52 2.59 -20.79
N GLN A 101 2.22 2.77 -20.53
CA GLN A 101 1.26 3.18 -21.56
C GLN A 101 1.54 4.60 -22.06
N PHE A 102 1.86 5.53 -21.16
CA PHE A 102 2.26 6.89 -21.50
C PHE A 102 3.48 6.91 -22.42
N MET A 103 4.55 6.19 -22.05
CA MET A 103 5.78 6.12 -22.86
C MET A 103 5.52 5.54 -24.26
N ARG A 104 4.66 4.52 -24.34
CA ARG A 104 4.25 3.92 -25.61
C ARG A 104 3.48 4.90 -26.48
N LYS A 105 2.54 5.65 -25.91
CA LYS A 105 1.63 6.55 -26.65
C LYS A 105 2.30 7.86 -27.05
N ASN A 106 3.08 8.47 -26.17
CA ASN A 106 3.61 9.83 -26.34
C ASN A 106 5.00 9.83 -26.99
N TYR A 107 5.81 8.80 -26.76
CA TYR A 107 7.19 8.73 -27.26
C TYR A 107 7.44 7.65 -28.32
N ASN A 108 6.41 6.82 -28.62
CA ASN A 108 6.55 5.57 -29.36
C ASN A 108 7.65 4.67 -28.78
N LEU A 109 7.84 4.70 -27.45
CA LEU A 109 8.92 4.00 -26.78
C LEU A 109 8.38 2.84 -25.96
N LEU A 110 8.84 1.63 -26.26
CA LEU A 110 8.58 0.45 -25.44
C LEU A 110 9.60 0.38 -24.30
N ILE A 111 9.10 0.36 -23.07
CA ILE A 111 9.87 0.13 -21.84
C ILE A 111 9.29 -1.05 -21.08
N GLY A 112 10.12 -1.67 -20.23
CA GLY A 112 9.68 -2.69 -19.29
C GLY A 112 9.23 -2.09 -17.95
N GLU A 113 8.55 -2.90 -17.15
CA GLU A 113 8.07 -2.55 -15.81
C GLU A 113 9.18 -2.04 -14.87
N PRO A 114 10.39 -2.64 -14.80
CA PRO A 114 11.45 -2.08 -13.95
C PRO A 114 11.88 -0.66 -14.35
N THR A 115 11.80 -0.31 -15.62
CA THR A 115 12.09 1.07 -16.08
C THR A 115 10.96 2.02 -15.69
N ALA A 116 9.70 1.58 -15.76
CA ALA A 116 8.56 2.37 -15.33
C ALA A 116 8.61 2.64 -13.82
N GLU A 117 8.96 1.64 -13.02
CA GLU A 117 9.14 1.79 -11.57
C GLU A 117 10.28 2.78 -11.24
N GLN A 118 11.39 2.74 -11.98
CA GLN A 118 12.45 3.73 -11.82
C GLN A 118 11.99 5.16 -12.13
N ILE A 119 11.18 5.34 -13.18
CA ILE A 119 10.57 6.63 -13.50
C ILE A 119 9.64 7.10 -12.36
N LYS A 120 8.78 6.19 -11.88
CA LYS A 120 7.86 6.42 -10.75
C LYS A 120 8.60 6.92 -9.51
N ILE A 121 9.67 6.21 -9.11
CA ILE A 121 10.46 6.53 -7.92
C ILE A 121 11.24 7.86 -8.08
N GLN A 122 11.89 8.08 -9.23
CA GLN A 122 12.80 9.22 -9.39
C GLN A 122 12.05 10.53 -9.65
N ILE A 123 11.03 10.50 -10.52
CA ILE A 123 10.35 11.70 -11.02
C ILE A 123 8.82 11.65 -10.91
N GLY A 124 8.21 10.58 -10.42
CA GLY A 124 6.77 10.53 -10.15
C GLY A 124 6.32 11.55 -9.09
N SER A 125 5.10 12.06 -9.23
CA SER A 125 4.45 12.96 -8.27
C SER A 125 2.94 12.93 -8.45
N ALA A 126 2.19 13.04 -7.34
CA ALA A 126 0.72 13.15 -7.35
C ALA A 126 0.23 14.61 -7.49
N ALA A 127 1.08 15.59 -7.19
CA ALA A 127 0.74 17.02 -7.19
C ALA A 127 1.92 17.85 -7.74
N PRO A 128 1.67 19.09 -8.24
CA PRO A 128 2.73 20.01 -8.67
C PRO A 128 3.47 20.59 -7.46
N ILE A 129 4.37 19.78 -6.89
CA ILE A 129 5.09 20.11 -5.66
C ILE A 129 6.61 20.15 -5.88
N GLY A 130 7.25 21.15 -5.29
CA GLY A 130 8.70 21.36 -5.41
C GLY A 130 9.13 21.70 -6.83
N GLU A 131 10.38 21.37 -7.15
CA GLU A 131 10.94 21.57 -8.49
C GLU A 131 10.56 20.41 -9.42
N GLU A 132 10.18 20.75 -10.65
CA GLU A 132 10.01 19.78 -11.72
C GLU A 132 11.35 19.08 -12.02
N ARG A 133 11.31 17.76 -12.15
CA ARG A 133 12.45 16.90 -12.41
C ARG A 133 12.38 16.35 -13.84
N GLU A 134 13.51 15.92 -14.36
CA GLU A 134 13.60 15.22 -15.63
C GLU A 134 14.56 14.04 -15.54
N MET A 135 14.40 13.05 -16.41
CA MET A 135 15.36 11.97 -16.56
C MET A 135 15.42 11.46 -18.00
N GLU A 136 16.55 10.85 -18.36
CA GLU A 136 16.68 10.11 -19.62
C GLU A 136 16.16 8.67 -19.45
N VAL A 137 15.29 8.27 -20.37
CA VAL A 137 14.68 6.94 -20.40
C VAL A 137 15.13 6.22 -21.66
N LYS A 138 15.66 5.00 -21.48
CA LYS A 138 16.09 4.12 -22.57
C LYS A 138 15.02 3.07 -22.84
N GLY A 139 14.69 2.87 -24.10
CA GLY A 139 13.73 1.85 -24.53
C GLY A 139 13.90 1.47 -25.99
N ARG A 140 12.99 0.64 -26.50
CA ARG A 140 12.95 0.28 -27.92
C ARG A 140 11.96 1.17 -28.64
N ASP A 141 12.41 1.90 -29.65
CA ASP A 141 11.52 2.69 -30.50
C ASP A 141 10.60 1.76 -31.30
N LEU A 142 9.30 1.99 -31.22
CA LEU A 142 8.28 1.14 -31.84
C LEU A 142 8.15 1.37 -33.34
N VAL A 143 8.67 2.49 -33.85
CA VAL A 143 8.66 2.81 -35.29
C VAL A 143 9.84 2.15 -35.99
N SER A 144 11.05 2.39 -35.48
CA SER A 144 12.29 1.90 -36.10
C SER A 144 12.78 0.56 -35.56
N GLY A 145 12.30 0.12 -34.41
CA GLY A 145 12.71 -1.13 -33.75
C GLY A 145 14.05 -1.09 -33.04
N ILE A 146 14.78 0.04 -33.08
CA ILE A 146 16.11 0.20 -32.49
C ILE A 146 16.06 0.89 -31.11
N PRO A 147 17.09 0.72 -30.26
CA PRO A 147 17.19 1.45 -29.00
C PRO A 147 17.18 2.97 -29.19
N LYS A 148 16.38 3.67 -28.38
CA LYS A 148 16.21 5.12 -28.39
C LYS A 148 16.25 5.65 -26.97
N ILE A 149 16.74 6.86 -26.81
CA ILE A 149 16.73 7.61 -25.56
C ILE A 149 15.79 8.79 -25.73
N VAL A 150 14.92 9.00 -24.74
CA VAL A 150 14.04 10.17 -24.66
C VAL A 150 14.20 10.82 -23.29
N ARG A 151 13.96 12.12 -23.22
CA ARG A 151 13.93 12.85 -21.95
C ARG A 151 12.48 13.03 -21.53
N VAL A 152 12.18 12.74 -20.27
CA VAL A 152 10.82 12.77 -19.71
C VAL A 152 10.81 13.65 -18.47
N HIS A 153 9.76 14.46 -18.32
CA HIS A 153 9.60 15.39 -17.22
C HIS A 153 8.58 14.91 -16.18
N SER A 154 8.72 15.32 -14.92
CA SER A 154 7.79 14.93 -13.84
C SER A 154 6.35 15.40 -14.08
N SER A 155 6.15 16.51 -14.78
CA SER A 155 4.81 17.00 -15.16
C SER A 155 4.08 16.02 -16.08
N GLU A 156 4.81 15.39 -17.00
CA GLU A 156 4.28 14.38 -17.91
C GLU A 156 3.94 13.09 -17.18
N ILE A 157 4.82 12.66 -16.27
CA ILE A 157 4.57 11.48 -15.43
C ILE A 157 3.40 11.72 -14.50
N ARG A 158 3.25 12.92 -13.94
CA ARG A 158 2.10 13.31 -13.12
C ARG A 158 0.79 13.22 -13.90
N GLU A 159 0.77 13.64 -15.17
CA GLU A 159 -0.39 13.45 -16.05
C GLU A 159 -0.65 11.95 -16.30
N ALA A 160 0.40 11.18 -16.58
CA ALA A 160 0.30 9.74 -16.85
C ALA A 160 -0.35 8.97 -15.69
N VAL A 161 0.02 9.30 -14.45
CA VAL A 161 -0.45 8.59 -13.24
C VAL A 161 -1.72 9.17 -12.63
N GLN A 162 -2.33 10.19 -13.25
CA GLN A 162 -3.46 10.89 -12.65
C GLN A 162 -4.67 9.98 -12.42
N GLU A 163 -4.97 9.06 -13.33
CA GLU A 163 -6.09 8.13 -13.21
C GLU A 163 -5.96 7.19 -12.00
N PRO A 164 -4.88 6.38 -11.84
CA PRO A 164 -4.73 5.54 -10.65
C PRO A 164 -4.63 6.34 -9.34
N ILE A 165 -4.02 7.53 -9.36
CA ILE A 165 -4.01 8.42 -8.18
C ILE A 165 -5.43 8.86 -7.81
N GLN A 166 -6.27 9.21 -8.79
CA GLN A 166 -7.66 9.59 -8.52
C GLN A 166 -8.47 8.42 -7.95
N GLN A 167 -8.22 7.20 -8.40
CA GLN A 167 -8.86 6.00 -7.82
C GLN A 167 -8.53 5.84 -6.32
N ILE A 168 -7.27 6.13 -5.93
CA ILE A 168 -6.86 6.13 -4.52
C ILE A 168 -7.58 7.23 -3.75
N VAL A 169 -7.63 8.46 -4.28
CA VAL A 169 -8.36 9.58 -3.66
C VAL A 169 -9.84 9.24 -3.45
N ASP A 170 -10.50 8.68 -4.46
CA ASP A 170 -11.91 8.31 -4.41
C ASP A 170 -12.17 7.19 -3.38
N ALA A 171 -11.23 6.25 -3.24
CA ALA A 171 -11.31 5.22 -2.21
C ALA A 171 -11.17 5.79 -0.79
N VAL A 172 -10.28 6.76 -0.58
CA VAL A 172 -10.15 7.47 0.71
C VAL A 172 -11.44 8.22 1.05
N ARG A 173 -12.03 8.92 0.09
CA ARG A 173 -13.33 9.59 0.27
C ARG A 173 -14.43 8.61 0.64
N ARG A 174 -14.54 7.50 -0.08
CA ARG A 174 -15.51 6.45 0.21
C ARG A 174 -15.33 5.88 1.62
N ALA A 175 -14.09 5.63 2.04
CA ALA A 175 -13.80 5.13 3.37
C ALA A 175 -14.29 6.12 4.45
N LEU A 176 -14.08 7.42 4.26
CA LEU A 176 -14.62 8.45 5.16
C LEU A 176 -16.15 8.49 5.16
N GLU A 177 -16.79 8.36 4.00
CA GLU A 177 -18.26 8.36 3.87
C GLU A 177 -18.95 7.22 4.64
N ILE A 178 -18.35 6.02 4.63
CA ILE A 178 -18.90 4.85 5.33
C ILE A 178 -18.47 4.75 6.80
N THR A 179 -17.61 5.67 7.25
CA THR A 179 -17.12 5.67 8.64
C THR A 179 -18.23 6.15 9.59
N PRO A 180 -18.49 5.41 10.68
CA PRO A 180 -19.49 5.84 11.66
C PRO A 180 -19.17 7.23 12.25
N PRO A 181 -20.18 8.11 12.44
CA PRO A 181 -19.96 9.48 12.93
C PRO A 181 -19.17 9.58 14.23
N GLU A 182 -19.34 8.61 15.14
CA GLU A 182 -18.65 8.53 16.41
C GLU A 182 -17.13 8.30 16.29
N LEU A 183 -16.66 7.70 15.20
CA LEU A 183 -15.23 7.52 14.91
C LEU A 183 -14.71 8.60 13.98
N ALA A 184 -15.58 9.20 13.16
CA ALA A 184 -15.21 10.29 12.26
C ALA A 184 -14.65 11.49 13.04
N SER A 185 -15.20 11.82 14.22
CA SER A 185 -14.66 12.90 15.06
C SER A 185 -13.21 12.62 15.51
N ASP A 186 -12.90 11.38 15.85
CA ASP A 186 -11.54 11.01 16.27
C ASP A 186 -10.54 11.16 15.09
N ILE A 187 -10.97 10.83 13.88
CA ILE A 187 -10.17 10.99 12.66
C ILE A 187 -9.96 12.46 12.32
N VAL A 188 -10.96 13.32 12.53
CA VAL A 188 -10.82 14.78 12.36
C VAL A 188 -9.74 15.32 13.29
N ASP A 189 -9.73 14.89 14.55
CA ASP A 189 -8.80 15.39 15.56
C ASP A 189 -7.38 14.83 15.40
N ARG A 190 -7.24 13.56 14.98
CA ARG A 190 -5.96 12.85 14.92
C ARG A 190 -5.34 12.76 13.53
N GLY A 191 -6.14 13.00 12.49
CA GLY A 191 -5.75 12.77 11.11
C GLY A 191 -5.73 11.30 10.71
N ILE A 192 -5.14 11.05 9.54
CA ILE A 192 -5.03 9.74 8.90
C ILE A 192 -3.55 9.38 8.79
N VAL A 193 -3.19 8.14 9.14
CA VAL A 193 -1.81 7.65 8.93
C VAL A 193 -1.70 6.96 7.58
N MET A 194 -0.72 7.35 6.78
CA MET A 194 -0.45 6.78 5.45
C MET A 194 0.85 5.98 5.46
N THR A 195 0.84 4.80 4.84
CA THR A 195 1.94 3.83 4.83
C THR A 195 1.94 3.01 3.52
N GLY A 196 2.92 2.13 3.35
CA GLY A 196 3.12 1.33 2.15
C GLY A 196 4.07 2.01 1.16
N GLY A 197 4.61 1.24 0.22
CA GLY A 197 5.56 1.78 -0.74
C GLY A 197 4.98 2.84 -1.67
N GLY A 198 3.70 2.73 -2.01
CA GLY A 198 2.99 3.73 -2.81
C GLY A 198 2.74 5.05 -2.06
N ALA A 199 2.82 5.07 -0.73
CA ALA A 199 2.74 6.31 0.06
C ALA A 199 3.92 7.26 -0.20
N LEU A 200 5.02 6.76 -0.76
CA LEU A 200 6.22 7.53 -1.09
C LEU A 200 6.09 8.33 -2.39
N ILE A 201 4.95 8.24 -3.10
CA ILE A 201 4.68 9.10 -4.25
C ILE A 201 4.65 10.55 -3.78
N ARG A 202 5.53 11.36 -4.35
CA ARG A 202 5.73 12.76 -3.95
C ARG A 202 4.42 13.55 -4.04
N GLY A 203 4.00 14.13 -2.92
CA GLY A 203 2.83 15.01 -2.83
C GLY A 203 1.50 14.28 -2.76
N LEU A 204 1.49 12.95 -2.59
CA LEU A 204 0.27 12.19 -2.40
C LEU A 204 -0.40 12.52 -1.05
N ASP A 205 0.40 12.68 0.00
CA ASP A 205 -0.03 13.17 1.31
C ASP A 205 -0.71 14.54 1.23
N LEU A 206 -0.10 15.48 0.51
CA LEU A 206 -0.63 16.83 0.30
C LEU A 206 -1.90 16.82 -0.53
N LEU A 207 -1.95 16.00 -1.59
CA LEU A 207 -3.15 15.82 -2.40
C LEU A 207 -4.30 15.26 -1.55
N LEU A 208 -4.05 14.19 -0.78
CA LEU A 208 -5.05 13.60 0.10
C LEU A 208 -5.52 14.60 1.18
N GLN A 209 -4.61 15.38 1.75
CA GLN A 209 -4.95 16.44 2.69
C GLN A 209 -5.86 17.49 2.05
N GLN A 210 -5.56 17.92 0.82
CA GLN A 210 -6.39 18.87 0.10
C GLN A 210 -7.78 18.30 -0.24
N GLU A 211 -7.85 17.05 -0.67
CA GLU A 211 -9.09 16.43 -1.14
C GLU A 211 -10.02 16.00 -0.01
N THR A 212 -9.49 15.76 1.20
CA THR A 212 -10.25 15.34 2.40
C THR A 212 -10.43 16.45 3.42
N GLY A 213 -9.56 17.47 3.43
CA GLY A 213 -9.51 18.49 4.48
C GLY A 213 -8.94 17.99 5.82
N LEU A 214 -8.36 16.79 5.85
CA LEU A 214 -7.86 16.13 7.06
C LEU A 214 -6.33 16.11 7.10
N PRO A 215 -5.70 16.16 8.30
CA PRO A 215 -4.26 15.92 8.42
C PRO A 215 -3.90 14.52 7.91
N ILE A 216 -2.87 14.44 7.05
CA ILE A 216 -2.30 13.18 6.58
C ILE A 216 -0.89 13.06 7.16
N HIS A 217 -0.62 11.95 7.85
CA HIS A 217 0.65 11.65 8.49
C HIS A 217 1.31 10.47 7.77
N LEU A 218 2.33 10.74 6.97
CA LEU A 218 3.16 9.69 6.38
C LEU A 218 4.02 9.06 7.48
N ASP A 219 3.98 7.73 7.60
CA ASP A 219 4.87 7.00 8.53
C ASP A 219 6.35 7.21 8.15
N GLU A 220 7.25 7.17 9.15
CA GLU A 220 8.69 7.39 8.94
C GLU A 220 9.37 6.25 8.16
N ASP A 221 8.84 5.03 8.23
CA ASP A 221 9.33 3.85 7.51
C ASP A 221 8.17 3.05 6.89
N PRO A 222 7.49 3.65 5.88
CA PRO A 222 6.23 3.15 5.35
C PRO A 222 6.37 1.81 4.62
N MET A 223 7.58 1.49 4.15
CA MET A 223 7.91 0.23 3.46
C MET A 223 7.88 -0.98 4.39
N THR A 224 8.11 -0.78 5.69
CA THR A 224 8.26 -1.89 6.65
C THR A 224 7.12 -1.98 7.67
N CYS A 225 6.12 -1.09 7.61
CA CYS A 225 5.04 -1.01 8.61
C CYS A 225 4.34 -2.35 8.84
N VAL A 226 3.90 -3.02 7.77
CA VAL A 226 3.18 -4.30 7.87
C VAL A 226 4.03 -5.37 8.55
N VAL A 227 5.31 -5.50 8.16
CA VAL A 227 6.21 -6.50 8.77
C VAL A 227 6.59 -6.14 10.21
N ARG A 228 6.74 -4.84 10.53
CA ARG A 228 6.92 -4.37 11.91
C ARG A 228 5.70 -4.70 12.76
N GLY A 229 4.50 -4.52 12.22
CA GLY A 229 3.24 -4.91 12.85
C GLY A 229 3.16 -6.40 13.14
N ALA A 230 3.43 -7.24 12.14
CA ALA A 230 3.50 -8.69 12.30
C ALA A 230 4.53 -9.10 13.37
N GLY A 231 5.70 -8.45 13.40
CA GLY A 231 6.72 -8.66 14.44
C GLY A 231 6.19 -8.34 15.85
N ARG A 232 5.54 -7.18 16.03
CA ARG A 232 4.92 -6.81 17.32
C ARG A 232 3.84 -7.80 17.77
N ILE A 233 3.08 -8.36 16.83
CA ILE A 233 2.08 -9.39 17.12
C ILE A 233 2.76 -10.70 17.54
N LEU A 234 3.84 -11.10 16.86
CA LEU A 234 4.63 -12.29 17.25
C LEU A 234 5.25 -12.14 18.64
N ASP A 235 5.71 -10.94 19.00
CA ASP A 235 6.31 -10.65 20.30
C ASP A 235 5.27 -10.62 21.45
N ALA A 236 4.00 -10.31 21.15
CA ALA A 236 2.92 -10.19 22.14
C ALA A 236 1.61 -10.88 21.69
N PRO A 237 1.60 -12.21 21.48
CA PRO A 237 0.49 -12.91 20.85
C PRO A 237 -0.80 -12.92 21.68
N GLU A 238 -0.71 -12.96 23.01
CA GLU A 238 -1.89 -12.91 23.89
C GLU A 238 -2.60 -11.55 23.83
N LYS A 239 -1.81 -10.47 23.72
CA LYS A 239 -2.33 -9.11 23.58
C LYS A 239 -3.12 -8.95 22.28
N TYR A 240 -2.52 -9.40 21.18
CA TYR A 240 -3.07 -9.25 19.84
C TYR A 240 -3.94 -10.44 19.39
N ARG A 241 -4.33 -11.33 20.30
CA ARG A 241 -5.08 -12.54 19.96
C ARG A 241 -6.36 -12.26 19.18
N ASN A 242 -7.03 -11.15 19.48
CA ASN A 242 -8.30 -10.79 18.86
C ASN A 242 -8.17 -10.30 17.40
N VAL A 243 -6.96 -9.93 16.96
CA VAL A 243 -6.71 -9.53 15.57
C VAL A 243 -6.27 -10.68 14.68
N LEU A 244 -5.99 -11.84 15.28
CA LEU A 244 -5.50 -13.02 14.60
C LEU A 244 -6.67 -13.93 14.19
N THR A 245 -6.60 -14.40 12.96
CA THR A 245 -7.41 -15.51 12.45
C THR A 245 -6.50 -16.70 12.14
N THR A 246 -7.06 -17.90 12.08
CA THR A 246 -6.32 -19.14 11.76
C THR A 246 -6.70 -19.64 10.40
#